data_AF-A0A7S2K021-F1
#
_entry.id   AF-A0A7S2K021-F1
#
_cell.length_a   1.000
_cell.length_b   1.000
_cell.length_c   1.000
_cell.angle_alpha   90.00
_cell.angle_beta   90.00
_cell.angle_gamma   90.00
#
_symmetry.space_group_name_H-M   'P 1'
#
loop_
_entity.id
_entity.type
_entity.pdbx_description
1 polymer ?
#
loop_
_entity_poly.entity_id
_entity_poly.type
_entity_poly.pdbx_seq_one_letter_code
_entity_poly.pdbx_strand_id
1 'polypeptide(L)'
;MSSLQSQGAATGVYSYQSGFGNTFATEALPNALPSKGNNPQVNKYNLITEQISGTAFTVERSRNLRSWLYRIRPSTSNFSEYVPVVNGNNFCNGDIQFEIDPNPLRWKPMKNDKTSSIESAFTFLEGIKTVATSKSRNISIYMYNFGSNMNNCSMLNSDGDFLIVPQLGTLTVQTEMGMMQVGVGEIVVIPRGIVFRVTSTDLPGVLCSGYMLEVQGHFHLPELGPIGSNGLANARDFLYPVSCYEDLQEQEVIYNKFGGKLFKREIDCSPFNVVAWHGNYSPFKYDLDKFNCINSVNFDHPDPSIYTV
;
A
#
# COMPACT_ATOMS: atom_id res chain seq x y z
N MET A 1 29.90 8.43 21.20
CA MET A 1 28.64 8.63 21.95
C MET A 1 28.22 10.08 21.76
N SER A 2 27.31 10.35 20.84
CA SER A 2 26.54 11.60 20.84
C SER A 2 25.11 11.25 20.44
N SER A 3 24.27 11.24 21.46
CA SER A 3 22.82 11.11 21.40
C SER A 3 22.21 12.18 20.50
N LEU A 4 21.59 11.76 19.41
CA LEU A 4 20.61 12.59 18.69
C LEU A 4 19.29 12.47 19.45
N GLN A 5 18.99 13.50 20.24
CA GLN A 5 17.69 13.68 20.88
C GLN A 5 16.63 14.04 19.83
N SER A 6 15.48 13.39 19.99
CA SER A 6 14.21 13.62 19.33
C SER A 6 13.80 15.09 19.33
N GLN A 7 13.55 15.64 18.14
CA GLN A 7 12.84 16.92 17.97
C GLN A 7 11.32 16.68 17.95
N GLY A 8 10.61 17.63 18.58
CA GLY A 8 9.21 17.55 18.97
C GLY A 8 8.19 17.55 17.84
N ALA A 9 6.98 17.16 18.24
CA ALA A 9 5.82 16.88 17.39
C ALA A 9 5.27 18.11 16.65
N ALA A 10 5.19 17.98 15.33
CA ALA A 10 4.11 18.47 14.49
C ALA A 10 3.78 17.33 13.52
N THR A 11 2.63 16.67 13.74
CA THR A 11 1.99 15.62 12.92
C THR A 11 2.79 15.09 11.71
N GLY A 12 3.54 14.00 11.96
CA GLY A 12 4.17 13.16 10.95
C GLY A 12 5.54 12.65 11.39
N VAL A 13 5.63 11.40 11.86
CA VAL A 13 6.92 10.74 12.23
C VAL A 13 7.85 10.58 11.01
N TYR A 14 7.30 10.64 9.80
CA TYR A 14 8.00 10.37 8.53
C TYR A 14 7.92 11.55 7.57
N SER A 15 8.93 11.67 6.70
CA SER A 15 8.98 12.64 5.61
C SER A 15 8.44 12.04 4.31
N TYR A 16 7.91 12.89 3.43
CA TYR A 16 7.30 12.48 2.16
C TYR A 16 7.72 13.41 1.01
N GLN A 17 7.66 12.89 -0.21
CA GLN A 17 7.65 13.69 -1.44
C GLN A 17 6.22 13.88 -1.92
N SER A 18 5.91 14.99 -2.57
CA SER A 18 4.56 15.35 -2.99
C SER A 18 4.39 15.36 -4.52
N GLY A 19 3.23 14.95 -5.02
CA GLY A 19 2.85 15.11 -6.43
C GLY A 19 2.46 13.81 -7.13
N PHE A 20 1.17 13.60 -7.35
CA PHE A 20 0.64 12.44 -8.05
C PHE A 20 1.27 12.25 -9.43
N GLY A 21 1.76 11.04 -9.71
CA GLY A 21 2.32 10.67 -11.03
C GLY A 21 3.71 11.25 -11.33
N ASN A 22 4.35 11.93 -10.37
CA ASN A 22 5.73 12.40 -10.52
C ASN A 22 6.72 11.25 -10.74
N THR A 23 7.88 11.60 -11.28
CA THR A 23 9.06 10.73 -11.22
C THR A 23 9.93 11.19 -10.06
N PHE A 24 9.93 10.42 -8.98
CA PHE A 24 10.66 10.72 -7.75
C PHE A 24 12.07 10.13 -7.78
N ALA A 25 12.92 10.68 -6.93
CA ALA A 25 14.25 10.17 -6.61
C ALA A 25 14.49 10.37 -5.11
N THR A 26 14.88 9.32 -4.40
CA THR A 26 15.17 9.38 -2.96
C THR A 26 16.27 8.41 -2.59
N GLU A 27 17.05 8.80 -1.58
CA GLU A 27 18.15 8.00 -1.06
C GLU A 27 18.25 8.16 0.45
N ALA A 28 18.39 7.04 1.17
CA ALA A 28 18.64 7.02 2.61
C ALA A 28 20.13 7.21 2.93
N LEU A 29 21.02 6.83 2.00
CA LEU A 29 22.46 7.05 2.07
C LEU A 29 22.91 7.99 0.94
N PRO A 30 23.85 8.91 1.20
CA PRO A 30 24.21 9.94 0.24
C PRO A 30 24.82 9.36 -1.04
N ASN A 31 24.30 9.76 -2.20
CA ASN A 31 24.67 9.27 -3.53
C ASN A 31 24.48 7.76 -3.73
N ALA A 32 23.53 7.15 -3.03
CA ALA A 32 23.18 5.75 -3.28
C ALA A 32 22.52 5.58 -4.66
N LEU A 33 21.86 6.62 -5.17
CA LEU A 33 21.43 6.65 -6.57
C LEU A 33 22.63 6.80 -7.52
N PRO A 34 22.70 6.00 -8.60
CA PRO A 34 23.73 6.17 -9.62
C PRO A 34 23.61 7.55 -10.28
N SER A 35 24.75 8.22 -10.49
CA SER A 35 24.79 9.53 -11.14
C SER A 35 24.59 9.47 -12.66
N LYS A 36 24.74 8.30 -13.28
CA LYS A 36 24.59 8.10 -14.73
C LYS A 36 23.94 6.75 -15.06
N GLY A 37 22.79 6.81 -15.71
CA GLY A 37 22.02 5.63 -16.10
C GLY A 37 21.43 4.89 -14.89
N ASN A 38 20.75 3.77 -15.13
CA ASN A 38 20.10 3.02 -14.06
C ASN A 38 20.91 1.80 -13.61
N ASN A 39 21.74 1.24 -14.50
CA ASN A 39 22.45 -0.04 -14.33
C ASN A 39 23.97 0.15 -14.41
N PRO A 40 24.63 0.76 -13.41
CA PRO A 40 26.08 0.77 -13.38
C PRO A 40 26.62 -0.66 -13.19
N GLN A 41 27.85 -0.91 -13.62
CA GLN A 41 28.50 -2.21 -13.40
C GLN A 41 28.65 -2.53 -11.90
N VAL A 42 28.92 -1.50 -11.10
CA VAL A 42 28.99 -1.57 -9.64
C VAL A 42 28.26 -0.36 -9.08
N ASN A 43 27.20 -0.58 -8.30
CA ASN A 43 26.54 0.51 -7.59
C ASN A 43 27.38 0.98 -6.40
N LYS A 44 27.20 2.25 -6.01
CA LYS A 44 27.73 2.72 -4.72
C LYS A 44 27.18 1.84 -3.61
N TYR A 45 27.99 1.62 -2.56
CA TYR A 45 27.68 0.70 -1.45
C TYR A 45 27.49 -0.76 -1.86
N ASN A 46 27.90 -1.15 -3.08
CA ASN A 46 27.69 -2.50 -3.64
C ASN A 46 26.21 -2.92 -3.67
N LEU A 47 25.30 -1.96 -3.80
CA LEU A 47 23.87 -2.24 -3.92
C LEU A 47 23.56 -3.02 -5.21
N ILE A 48 22.43 -3.70 -5.19
CA ILE A 48 21.88 -4.40 -6.34
C ILE A 48 20.79 -3.54 -6.97
N THR A 49 20.90 -3.37 -8.29
CA THR A 49 19.87 -2.71 -9.09
C THR A 49 18.75 -3.70 -9.39
N GLU A 50 17.51 -3.34 -9.05
CA GLU A 50 16.31 -4.10 -9.37
C GLU A 50 15.27 -3.15 -9.99
N GLN A 51 14.55 -3.60 -11.01
CA GLN A 51 13.44 -2.82 -11.58
C GLN A 51 12.11 -3.50 -11.24
N ILE A 52 11.20 -2.74 -10.66
CA ILE A 52 9.78 -3.11 -10.62
C ILE A 52 9.05 -2.41 -11.76
N SER A 53 8.30 -3.19 -12.55
CA SER A 53 7.52 -2.70 -13.69
C SER A 53 6.04 -2.86 -13.39
N GLY A 54 5.33 -1.74 -13.23
CA GLY A 54 3.88 -1.73 -12.99
C GLY A 54 3.09 -1.99 -14.27
N THR A 55 3.60 -1.53 -15.41
CA THR A 55 2.95 -1.68 -16.72
C THR A 55 3.81 -2.43 -17.74
N ALA A 56 3.20 -2.80 -18.87
CA ALA A 56 3.95 -3.29 -20.02
C ALA A 56 4.95 -2.24 -20.53
N PHE A 57 6.08 -2.67 -21.09
CA PHE A 57 7.17 -1.76 -21.48
C PHE A 57 6.79 -0.75 -22.57
N THR A 58 5.86 -1.11 -23.45
CA THR A 58 5.48 -0.35 -24.64
C THR A 58 4.28 0.56 -24.44
N VAL A 59 3.74 0.67 -23.22
CA VAL A 59 2.68 1.64 -22.96
C VAL A 59 3.21 3.07 -23.14
N GLU A 60 2.31 3.96 -23.52
CA GLU A 60 2.61 5.39 -23.67
C GLU A 60 3.28 5.97 -22.42
N ARG A 61 4.18 6.94 -22.60
CA ARG A 61 4.99 7.50 -21.51
C ARG A 61 4.14 8.01 -20.34
N SER A 62 2.99 8.62 -20.61
CA SER A 62 2.04 9.13 -19.60
C SER A 62 1.46 8.02 -18.71
N ARG A 63 1.45 6.78 -19.19
CA ARG A 63 0.91 5.60 -18.50
C ARG A 63 1.97 4.59 -18.11
N ASN A 64 3.24 4.84 -18.43
CA ASN A 64 4.33 3.90 -18.19
C ASN A 64 4.79 4.00 -16.75
N LEU A 65 4.53 2.97 -15.96
CA LEU A 65 4.85 2.92 -14.53
C LEU A 65 6.01 1.96 -14.26
N ARG A 66 7.09 2.49 -13.71
CA ARG A 66 8.25 1.71 -13.25
C ARG A 66 9.03 2.43 -12.16
N SER A 67 9.72 1.64 -11.35
CA SER A 67 10.70 2.15 -10.38
C SER A 67 11.95 1.27 -10.37
N TRP A 68 13.09 1.93 -10.18
CA TRP A 68 14.39 1.31 -9.96
C TRP A 68 14.70 1.36 -8.47
N LEU A 69 15.06 0.21 -7.92
CA LEU A 69 15.38 -0.01 -6.52
C LEU A 69 16.88 -0.34 -6.42
N TYR A 70 17.57 0.28 -5.48
CA TYR A 70 18.97 0.01 -5.15
C TYR A 70 19.01 -0.58 -3.75
N ARG A 71 19.10 -1.91 -3.70
CA ARG A 71 18.83 -2.71 -2.50
C ARG A 71 20.04 -3.52 -2.07
N ILE A 72 20.11 -3.87 -0.78
CA ILE A 72 21.26 -4.59 -0.20
C ILE A 72 21.33 -6.02 -0.75
N ARG A 73 20.18 -6.70 -0.87
CA ARG A 73 20.04 -8.06 -1.40
C ARG A 73 18.86 -8.11 -2.36
N PRO A 74 18.94 -8.84 -3.49
CA PRO A 74 17.87 -8.90 -4.47
C PRO A 74 16.65 -9.65 -3.92
N SER A 75 15.45 -9.36 -4.44
CA SER A 75 14.20 -10.05 -4.10
C SER A 75 14.22 -11.55 -4.39
N THR A 76 15.21 -11.99 -5.19
CA THR A 76 15.44 -13.35 -5.65
C THR A 76 16.56 -14.07 -4.89
N SER A 77 16.98 -13.60 -3.71
CA SER A 77 18.00 -14.28 -2.90
C SER A 77 17.44 -14.89 -1.62
N ASN A 78 18.08 -15.96 -1.15
CA ASN A 78 17.91 -16.58 0.18
C ASN A 78 16.44 -16.75 0.60
N PHE A 79 15.66 -17.41 -0.26
CA PHE A 79 14.24 -17.66 -0.04
C PHE A 79 13.90 -19.14 -0.24
N SER A 80 12.87 -19.63 0.47
CA SER A 80 12.26 -20.94 0.22
C SER A 80 11.19 -20.87 -0.87
N GLU A 81 10.84 -22.01 -1.46
CA GLU A 81 9.74 -22.06 -2.43
C GLU A 81 8.42 -21.59 -1.82
N TYR A 82 7.58 -20.92 -2.62
CA TYR A 82 6.23 -20.55 -2.19
C TYR A 82 5.39 -21.81 -1.93
N VAL A 83 4.90 -21.94 -0.71
CA VAL A 83 3.95 -22.98 -0.32
C VAL A 83 2.55 -22.38 -0.15
N PRO A 84 1.48 -23.10 -0.53
CA PRO A 84 0.12 -22.61 -0.36
C PRO A 84 -0.24 -22.48 1.13
N VAL A 85 -0.96 -21.43 1.48
CA VAL A 85 -1.54 -21.26 2.82
C VAL A 85 -2.89 -21.98 2.85
N VAL A 86 -2.90 -23.17 3.47
CA VAL A 86 -4.07 -24.07 3.48
C VAL A 86 -5.20 -23.55 4.38
N ASN A 87 -4.86 -22.96 5.52
CA ASN A 87 -5.80 -22.38 6.49
C ASN A 87 -5.54 -20.88 6.61
N GLY A 88 -6.61 -20.07 6.66
CA GLY A 88 -6.50 -18.62 6.81
C GLY A 88 -6.41 -17.84 5.48
N ASN A 89 -6.71 -18.48 4.34
CA ASN A 89 -6.92 -17.73 3.10
C ASN A 89 -8.29 -17.03 3.14
N ASN A 90 -8.29 -15.76 3.54
CA ASN A 90 -9.51 -14.95 3.59
C ASN A 90 -9.82 -14.22 2.27
N PHE A 91 -8.98 -14.43 1.25
CA PHE A 91 -9.23 -13.95 -0.10
C PHE A 91 -10.10 -14.95 -0.85
N CYS A 92 -11.24 -14.48 -1.35
CA CYS A 92 -12.05 -15.24 -2.28
C CYS A 92 -11.58 -14.95 -3.69
N ASN A 93 -11.26 -15.99 -4.44
CA ASN A 93 -10.95 -15.90 -5.87
C ASN A 93 -12.22 -15.95 -6.75
N GLY A 94 -13.41 -15.81 -6.14
CA GLY A 94 -14.71 -15.87 -6.80
C GLY A 94 -15.09 -17.26 -7.33
N ASP A 95 -14.45 -18.33 -6.86
CA ASP A 95 -14.83 -19.73 -7.15
C ASP A 95 -15.91 -20.27 -6.20
N ILE A 96 -16.33 -19.47 -5.22
CA ILE A 96 -17.43 -19.80 -4.32
C ILE A 96 -18.74 -19.55 -5.06
N GLN A 97 -19.58 -20.58 -5.15
CA GLN A 97 -20.95 -20.42 -5.63
C GLN A 97 -21.77 -19.73 -4.55
N PHE A 98 -22.12 -18.47 -4.80
CA PHE A 98 -23.10 -17.74 -4.00
C PHE A 98 -24.48 -17.85 -4.67
N GLU A 99 -25.53 -17.93 -3.87
CA GLU A 99 -26.88 -17.69 -4.36
C GLU A 99 -26.97 -16.23 -4.85
N ILE A 100 -27.55 -16.04 -6.03
CA ILE A 100 -27.71 -14.70 -6.59
C ILE A 100 -28.83 -14.00 -5.83
N ASP A 101 -28.50 -12.91 -5.14
CA ASP A 101 -29.44 -12.07 -4.43
C ASP A 101 -29.44 -10.63 -4.99
N PRO A 102 -30.54 -10.15 -5.61
CA PRO A 102 -30.63 -8.80 -6.14
C PRO A 102 -31.02 -7.76 -5.07
N ASN A 103 -31.31 -8.16 -3.83
CA ASN A 103 -31.78 -7.25 -2.80
C ASN A 103 -30.65 -6.34 -2.28
N PRO A 104 -30.96 -5.08 -1.89
CA PRO A 104 -29.99 -4.22 -1.24
C PRO A 104 -29.47 -4.83 0.07
N LEU A 105 -28.15 -4.97 0.20
CA LEU A 105 -27.51 -5.49 1.39
C LEU A 105 -26.93 -4.36 2.26
N ARG A 106 -26.95 -4.57 3.58
CA ARG A 106 -26.35 -3.65 4.55
C ARG A 106 -25.68 -4.44 5.67
N TRP A 107 -24.45 -4.07 5.99
CA TRP A 107 -23.70 -4.64 7.09
C TRP A 107 -23.65 -3.66 8.27
N LYS A 108 -23.73 -4.20 9.49
CA LYS A 108 -23.29 -3.46 10.69
C LYS A 108 -21.76 -3.35 10.66
N PRO A 109 -21.15 -2.39 11.39
CA PRO A 109 -19.71 -2.42 11.61
C PRO A 109 -19.25 -3.81 12.06
N MET A 110 -18.05 -4.23 11.64
CA MET A 110 -17.46 -5.47 12.15
C MET A 110 -17.45 -5.40 13.67
N LYS A 111 -17.81 -6.52 14.32
CA LYS A 111 -17.72 -6.60 15.77
C LYS A 111 -16.26 -6.39 16.14
N ASN A 112 -16.05 -5.46 17.06
CA ASN A 112 -14.78 -5.16 17.69
C ASN A 112 -14.96 -5.55 19.16
N ASP A 113 -15.17 -6.84 19.43
CA ASP A 113 -15.40 -7.30 20.78
C ASP A 113 -14.06 -7.27 21.51
N LYS A 114 -13.75 -6.11 22.14
CA LYS A 114 -12.58 -5.88 23.00
C LYS A 114 -12.42 -6.94 24.11
N THR A 115 -13.50 -7.67 24.41
CA THR A 115 -13.58 -8.74 25.41
C THR A 115 -13.23 -10.12 24.87
N SER A 116 -13.19 -10.31 23.54
CA SER A 116 -12.75 -11.57 22.95
C SER A 116 -11.23 -11.51 22.75
N SER A 117 -10.51 -12.36 23.47
CA SER A 117 -9.04 -12.51 23.32
C SER A 117 -8.60 -12.92 21.91
N ILE A 118 -9.56 -13.34 21.08
CA ILE A 118 -9.36 -13.87 19.72
C ILE A 118 -9.23 -12.75 18.69
N GLU A 119 -10.08 -11.71 18.71
CA GLU A 119 -9.99 -10.61 17.74
C GLU A 119 -8.75 -9.71 17.99
N SER A 120 -8.29 -9.62 19.23
CA SER A 120 -7.04 -8.94 19.58
C SER A 120 -5.77 -9.67 19.14
N ALA A 121 -5.86 -10.92 18.67
CA ALA A 121 -4.69 -11.73 18.30
C ALA A 121 -4.34 -11.67 16.80
N PHE A 122 -5.27 -11.28 15.93
CA PHE A 122 -5.04 -11.29 14.50
C PHE A 122 -4.18 -10.12 14.03
N THR A 123 -3.29 -10.41 13.09
CA THR A 123 -2.57 -9.43 12.29
C THR A 123 -3.44 -8.83 11.20
N PHE A 124 -3.00 -7.74 10.55
CA PHE A 124 -3.72 -7.12 9.43
C PHE A 124 -4.12 -8.14 8.36
N LEU A 125 -3.19 -8.99 7.92
CA LEU A 125 -3.42 -10.01 6.89
C LEU A 125 -4.51 -11.02 7.30
N GLU A 126 -4.45 -11.51 8.54
CA GLU A 126 -5.42 -12.47 9.08
C GLU A 126 -6.79 -11.84 9.33
N GLY A 127 -6.82 -10.53 9.56
CA GLY A 127 -8.01 -9.73 9.80
C GLY A 127 -8.81 -9.37 8.53
N ILE A 128 -8.22 -9.51 7.34
CA ILE A 128 -8.88 -9.23 6.06
C ILE A 128 -10.02 -10.20 5.83
N LYS A 129 -11.16 -9.72 5.35
CA LYS A 129 -12.32 -10.52 4.93
C LYS A 129 -12.88 -9.97 3.62
N THR A 130 -13.07 -10.84 2.64
CA THR A 130 -13.73 -10.47 1.37
C THR A 130 -15.21 -10.19 1.62
N VAL A 131 -15.69 -9.01 1.22
CA VAL A 131 -17.10 -8.60 1.31
C VAL A 131 -17.83 -8.86 0.00
N ALA A 132 -17.23 -8.42 -1.10
CA ALA A 132 -17.80 -8.56 -2.43
C ALA A 132 -16.67 -8.67 -3.47
N THR A 133 -16.92 -9.40 -4.55
CA THR A 133 -15.97 -9.49 -5.66
C THR A 133 -16.71 -9.60 -6.98
N SER A 134 -16.12 -9.07 -8.05
CA SER A 134 -16.64 -9.16 -9.41
C SER A 134 -15.49 -9.52 -10.35
N LYS A 135 -15.47 -10.77 -10.81
CA LYS A 135 -14.50 -11.24 -11.82
C LYS A 135 -14.62 -10.47 -13.14
N SER A 136 -15.82 -10.13 -13.58
CA SER A 136 -16.03 -9.40 -14.85
C SER A 136 -15.57 -7.95 -14.78
N ARG A 137 -15.52 -7.36 -13.58
CA ARG A 137 -15.04 -5.98 -13.36
C ARG A 137 -13.61 -5.93 -12.82
N ASN A 138 -13.02 -7.08 -12.48
CA ASN A 138 -11.71 -7.19 -11.85
C ASN A 138 -11.57 -6.36 -10.56
N ILE A 139 -12.61 -6.38 -9.72
CA ILE A 139 -12.67 -5.62 -8.46
C ILE A 139 -13.03 -6.55 -7.31
N SER A 140 -12.38 -6.34 -6.16
CA SER A 140 -12.76 -6.97 -4.89
C SER A 140 -12.79 -5.94 -3.77
N ILE A 141 -13.77 -6.05 -2.88
CA ILE A 141 -13.93 -5.20 -1.70
C ILE A 141 -13.71 -6.05 -0.47
N TYR A 142 -12.90 -5.55 0.45
CA TYR A 142 -12.59 -6.18 1.72
C TYR A 142 -12.92 -5.26 2.89
N MET A 143 -13.14 -5.87 4.04
CA MET A 143 -13.00 -5.22 5.33
C MET A 143 -11.85 -5.86 6.07
N TYR A 144 -11.17 -5.10 6.92
CA TYR A 144 -10.17 -5.64 7.85
C TYR A 144 -10.45 -5.20 9.27
N ASN A 145 -10.09 -6.05 10.22
CA ASN A 145 -10.02 -5.75 11.65
C ASN A 145 -8.83 -6.50 12.25
N PHE A 146 -7.92 -5.82 12.95
CA PHE A 146 -6.76 -6.45 13.56
C PHE A 146 -6.38 -5.81 14.90
N GLY A 147 -5.80 -6.63 15.79
CA GLY A 147 -5.34 -6.25 17.12
C GLY A 147 -3.86 -6.52 17.38
N SER A 148 -3.16 -7.11 16.41
CA SER A 148 -1.74 -7.46 16.51
C SER A 148 -0.94 -6.91 15.34
N ASN A 149 0.29 -6.51 15.60
CA ASN A 149 1.21 -6.04 14.56
C ASN A 149 1.70 -7.20 13.70
N MET A 150 1.90 -6.96 12.40
CA MET A 150 2.64 -7.87 11.54
C MET A 150 4.13 -7.86 11.93
N ASN A 151 4.53 -8.78 12.81
CA ASN A 151 5.92 -8.98 13.25
C ASN A 151 6.56 -10.11 12.45
N ASN A 152 7.76 -9.91 11.93
CA ASN A 152 8.51 -10.90 11.12
C ASN A 152 7.67 -11.49 9.97
N CYS A 153 6.72 -10.71 9.45
CA CYS A 153 5.96 -11.04 8.26
C CYS A 153 5.59 -9.80 7.46
N SER A 154 5.45 -10.00 6.16
CA SER A 154 5.05 -9.00 5.19
C SER A 154 4.21 -9.64 4.10
N MET A 155 3.58 -8.82 3.26
CA MET A 155 2.79 -9.32 2.14
C MET A 155 3.03 -8.52 0.86
N LEU A 156 2.77 -9.16 -0.27
CA LEU A 156 2.59 -8.51 -1.56
C LEU A 156 1.34 -9.05 -2.24
N ASN A 157 0.82 -8.25 -3.17
CA ASN A 157 -0.30 -8.65 -4.01
C ASN A 157 0.15 -8.74 -5.47
N SER A 158 0.12 -9.94 -6.04
CA SER A 158 0.45 -10.17 -7.44
C SER A 158 -0.75 -9.95 -8.37
N ASP A 159 -1.97 -9.84 -7.82
CA ASP A 159 -3.20 -9.74 -8.61
C ASP A 159 -3.54 -8.28 -8.99
N GLY A 160 -3.29 -7.31 -8.11
CA GLY A 160 -3.68 -5.92 -8.34
C GLY A 160 -3.17 -4.91 -7.31
N ASP A 161 -3.67 -3.69 -7.42
CA ASP A 161 -3.41 -2.59 -6.50
C ASP A 161 -4.41 -2.63 -5.34
N PHE A 162 -3.96 -2.31 -4.13
CA PHE A 162 -4.85 -2.08 -2.98
C PHE A 162 -5.00 -0.59 -2.71
N LEU A 163 -6.24 -0.11 -2.57
CA LEU A 163 -6.60 1.13 -1.90
C LEU A 163 -7.15 0.79 -0.51
N ILE A 164 -6.52 1.32 0.54
CA ILE A 164 -6.83 1.02 1.94
C ILE A 164 -7.38 2.30 2.60
N VAL A 165 -8.51 2.15 3.30
CA VAL A 165 -9.24 3.25 3.96
C VAL A 165 -9.39 2.92 5.45
N PRO A 166 -8.55 3.48 6.34
CA PRO A 166 -8.72 3.36 7.78
C PRO A 166 -10.02 3.99 8.28
N GLN A 167 -10.74 3.24 9.10
CA GLN A 167 -11.97 3.68 9.76
C GLN A 167 -11.80 3.80 11.28
N LEU A 168 -10.91 3.00 11.87
CA LEU A 168 -10.51 3.08 13.27
C LEU A 168 -9.01 2.75 13.40
N GLY A 169 -8.31 3.51 14.24
CA GLY A 169 -6.88 3.35 14.49
C GLY A 169 -6.01 3.94 13.36
N THR A 170 -4.73 4.12 13.68
CA THR A 170 -3.72 4.65 12.76
C THR A 170 -2.84 3.52 12.26
N LEU A 171 -2.69 3.39 10.94
CA LEU A 171 -1.79 2.41 10.34
C LEU A 171 -0.38 2.99 10.20
N THR A 172 0.63 2.19 10.49
CA THR A 172 2.00 2.40 10.04
C THR A 172 2.30 1.35 8.99
N VAL A 173 2.40 1.80 7.74
CA VAL A 173 2.64 0.98 6.56
C VAL A 173 4.10 1.10 6.16
N GLN A 174 4.87 0.04 6.39
CA GLN A 174 6.24 -0.08 5.91
C GLN A 174 6.21 -0.78 4.55
N THR A 175 6.83 -0.15 3.56
CA THR A 175 6.94 -0.69 2.19
C THR A 175 8.41 -0.77 1.81
N GLU A 176 8.73 -1.50 0.73
CA GLU A 176 10.09 -1.49 0.15
C GLU A 176 10.59 -0.07 -0.14
N MET A 177 9.70 0.88 -0.39
CA MET A 177 10.04 2.24 -0.78
C MET A 177 10.06 3.24 0.38
N GLY A 178 9.72 2.79 1.60
CA GLY A 178 9.76 3.60 2.82
C GLY A 178 8.49 3.50 3.66
N MET A 179 8.38 4.42 4.62
CA MET A 179 7.36 4.41 5.67
C MET A 179 6.22 5.39 5.38
N MET A 180 4.99 4.98 5.68
CA MET A 180 3.82 5.85 5.66
C MET A 180 2.98 5.64 6.93
N GLN A 181 2.65 6.71 7.63
CA GLN A 181 1.62 6.68 8.67
C GLN A 181 0.30 7.11 8.05
N VAL A 182 -0.80 6.39 8.27
CA VAL A 182 -2.10 6.61 7.61
C VAL A 182 -3.21 6.54 8.65
N GLY A 183 -3.80 7.69 8.97
CA GLY A 183 -4.86 7.81 9.95
C GLY A 183 -6.27 7.70 9.36
N VAL A 184 -7.27 7.78 10.24
CA VAL A 184 -8.67 7.99 9.83
C VAL A 184 -8.78 9.34 9.13
N GLY A 185 -9.50 9.38 8.00
CA GLY A 185 -9.56 10.55 7.12
C GLY A 185 -8.50 10.54 6.01
N GLU A 186 -7.56 9.61 6.04
CA GLU A 186 -6.57 9.42 4.98
C GLU A 186 -6.82 8.11 4.23
N ILE A 187 -6.27 8.00 3.02
CA ILE A 187 -6.23 6.78 2.23
C ILE A 187 -4.79 6.45 1.86
N VAL A 188 -4.51 5.17 1.59
CA VAL A 188 -3.21 4.74 1.05
C VAL A 188 -3.40 3.73 -0.07
N VAL A 189 -2.61 3.89 -1.13
CA VAL A 189 -2.55 2.97 -2.25
C VAL A 189 -1.23 2.22 -2.22
N ILE A 190 -1.30 0.89 -2.27
CA ILE A 190 -0.16 -0.01 -2.40
C ILE A 190 -0.25 -0.68 -3.79
N PRO A 191 0.64 -0.29 -4.72
CA PRO A 191 0.66 -0.88 -6.05
C PRO A 191 1.00 -2.37 -6.07
N ARG A 192 0.53 -3.05 -7.12
CA ARG A 192 0.79 -4.47 -7.38
C ARG A 192 2.27 -4.82 -7.29
N GLY A 193 2.56 -5.89 -6.57
CA GLY A 193 3.89 -6.49 -6.43
C GLY A 193 4.81 -5.81 -5.41
N ILE A 194 4.41 -4.69 -4.81
CA ILE A 194 5.21 -4.04 -3.76
C ILE A 194 5.00 -4.77 -2.44
N VAL A 195 6.11 -5.15 -1.79
CA VAL A 195 6.09 -5.77 -0.46
C VAL A 195 5.80 -4.71 0.59
N PHE A 196 4.88 -5.01 1.50
CA PHE A 196 4.52 -4.14 2.61
C PHE A 196 4.19 -4.93 3.88
N ARG A 197 4.35 -4.29 5.03
CA ARG A 197 3.83 -4.76 6.33
C ARG A 197 3.04 -3.65 7.01
N VAL A 198 2.01 -4.03 7.75
CA VAL A 198 1.13 -3.10 8.48
C VAL A 198 1.27 -3.33 9.97
N THR A 199 1.54 -2.24 10.67
CA THR A 199 1.58 -2.16 12.14
C THR A 199 0.75 -0.98 12.61
N SER A 200 0.58 -0.80 13.92
CA SER A 200 -0.06 0.37 14.51
C SER A 200 0.58 0.71 15.85
N THR A 201 0.79 2.00 16.09
CA THR A 201 1.20 2.54 17.39
C THR A 201 0.06 2.59 18.39
N ASP A 202 -1.19 2.46 17.92
CA ASP A 202 -2.37 2.53 18.78
C ASP A 202 -2.66 1.17 19.44
N LEU A 203 -2.00 0.10 18.98
CA LEU A 203 -2.10 -1.24 19.54
C LEU A 203 -1.24 -1.44 20.79
N PRO A 204 -1.69 -2.25 21.77
CA PRO A 204 -2.95 -3.02 21.78
C PRO A 204 -4.18 -2.22 22.24
N GLY A 205 -4.07 -0.89 22.43
CA GLY A 205 -5.12 -0.07 23.03
C GLY A 205 -6.37 0.14 22.15
N VAL A 206 -6.18 0.37 20.86
CA VAL A 206 -7.24 0.60 19.88
C VAL A 206 -7.11 -0.41 18.74
N LEU A 207 -8.10 -1.29 18.62
CA LEU A 207 -8.22 -2.18 17.46
C LEU A 207 -8.27 -1.35 16.17
N CYS A 208 -7.58 -1.81 15.14
CA CYS A 208 -7.54 -1.13 13.85
C CYS A 208 -8.53 -1.79 12.89
N SER A 209 -9.40 -1.00 12.27
CA SER A 209 -10.39 -1.50 11.30
C SER A 209 -10.58 -0.57 10.12
N GLY A 210 -11.02 -1.11 8.99
CA GLY A 210 -11.24 -0.32 7.79
C GLY A 210 -11.67 -1.13 6.59
N TYR A 211 -11.60 -0.48 5.43
CA TYR A 211 -12.00 -1.03 4.14
C TYR A 211 -10.81 -1.13 3.21
N MET A 212 -10.88 -2.06 2.25
CA MET A 212 -9.93 -2.11 1.13
C MET A 212 -10.66 -2.34 -0.17
N LEU A 213 -10.19 -1.68 -1.22
CA LEU A 213 -10.57 -1.92 -2.60
C LEU A 213 -9.35 -2.49 -3.33
N GLU A 214 -9.51 -3.66 -3.93
CA GLU A 214 -8.56 -4.23 -4.89
C GLU A 214 -9.06 -4.02 -6.31
N VAL A 215 -8.16 -3.59 -7.19
CA VAL A 215 -8.42 -3.48 -8.63
C VAL A 215 -7.29 -4.16 -9.41
N GLN A 216 -7.62 -4.89 -10.48
CA GLN A 216 -6.60 -5.31 -11.46
C GLN A 216 -6.41 -4.17 -12.47
N GLY A 217 -5.50 -3.26 -12.12
CA GLY A 217 -5.24 -2.00 -12.82
C GLY A 217 -4.55 -1.01 -11.86
N HIS A 218 -4.47 0.25 -12.26
CA HIS A 218 -3.88 1.30 -11.42
C HIS A 218 -4.85 2.47 -11.25
N PHE A 219 -4.86 3.05 -10.06
CA PHE A 219 -5.63 4.26 -9.78
C PHE A 219 -4.99 5.47 -10.47
N HIS A 220 -5.83 6.38 -10.96
CA HIS A 220 -5.41 7.65 -11.55
C HIS A 220 -6.42 8.74 -11.20
N LEU A 221 -5.99 9.98 -11.22
CA LEU A 221 -6.89 11.12 -11.07
C LEU A 221 -7.91 11.17 -12.23
N PRO A 222 -9.16 11.59 -11.97
CA PRO A 222 -10.13 11.77 -13.03
C PRO A 222 -9.76 12.94 -13.94
N GLU A 223 -10.18 12.86 -15.19
CA GLU A 223 -10.20 14.04 -16.06
C GLU A 223 -11.20 15.06 -15.49
N LEU A 224 -10.75 16.31 -15.30
CA LEU A 224 -11.53 17.34 -14.64
C LEU A 224 -12.63 17.94 -15.53
N GLY A 225 -12.53 17.76 -16.85
CA GLY A 225 -13.48 18.31 -17.81
C GLY A 225 -13.72 19.83 -17.59
N PRO A 226 -14.96 20.29 -17.46
CA PRO A 226 -15.28 21.70 -17.24
C PRO A 226 -14.76 22.31 -15.91
N ILE A 227 -14.36 21.49 -14.92
CA ILE A 227 -13.74 22.00 -13.68
C ILE A 227 -12.41 22.70 -14.01
N GLY A 228 -11.74 22.28 -15.09
CA GLY A 228 -10.54 22.93 -15.61
C GLY A 228 -9.26 22.26 -15.13
N SER A 229 -8.30 23.04 -14.64
CA SER A 229 -6.96 22.56 -14.30
C SER A 229 -6.70 22.37 -12.80
N ASN A 230 -7.68 22.71 -11.94
CA ASN A 230 -7.57 22.62 -10.48
C ASN A 230 -8.95 22.27 -9.90
N GLY A 231 -8.99 21.41 -8.88
CA GLY A 231 -10.25 20.91 -8.32
C GLY A 231 -10.12 19.47 -7.86
N LEU A 232 -11.11 19.00 -7.09
CA LEU A 232 -11.15 17.64 -6.55
C LEU A 232 -9.88 17.31 -5.74
N ALA A 233 -9.27 16.16 -5.97
CA ALA A 233 -7.99 15.80 -5.35
C ALA A 233 -6.82 16.41 -6.13
N ASN A 234 -6.31 17.56 -5.68
CA ASN A 234 -5.18 18.20 -6.34
C ASN A 234 -3.93 17.32 -6.26
N ALA A 235 -3.24 17.13 -7.40
CA ALA A 235 -2.09 16.24 -7.52
C ALA A 235 -0.99 16.49 -6.47
N ARG A 236 -0.77 17.75 -6.06
CA ARG A 236 0.22 18.12 -5.04
C ARG A 236 -0.01 17.41 -3.71
N ASP A 237 -1.25 17.13 -3.36
CA ASP A 237 -1.59 16.72 -1.99
C ASP A 237 -1.43 15.21 -1.77
N PHE A 238 -1.04 14.46 -2.82
CA PHE A 238 -0.62 13.07 -2.75
C PHE A 238 0.84 12.95 -2.30
N LEU A 239 1.06 12.15 -1.26
CA LEU A 239 2.34 12.01 -0.57
C LEU A 239 2.93 10.61 -0.79
N TYR A 240 4.20 10.56 -1.17
CA TYR A 240 4.98 9.36 -1.46
C TYR A 240 6.10 9.22 -0.42
N PRO A 241 6.42 8.00 0.05
CA PRO A 241 7.41 7.80 1.09
C PRO A 241 8.82 8.20 0.62
N VAL A 242 9.66 8.70 1.54
CA VAL A 242 11.11 8.76 1.31
C VAL A 242 11.74 7.40 1.61
N SER A 243 12.83 7.08 0.91
CA SER A 243 13.54 5.81 1.10
C SER A 243 13.96 5.63 2.56
N CYS A 244 13.61 4.47 3.11
CA CYS A 244 13.95 4.05 4.46
C CYS A 244 14.21 2.54 4.39
N TYR A 245 15.37 2.10 4.89
CA TYR A 245 15.79 0.71 4.79
C TYR A 245 16.14 0.13 6.16
N GLU A 246 16.05 -1.19 6.26
CA GLU A 246 16.60 -1.98 7.36
C GLU A 246 17.54 -3.06 6.79
N ASP A 247 18.66 -3.28 7.48
CA ASP A 247 19.61 -4.36 7.17
C ASP A 247 19.58 -5.38 8.31
N LEU A 248 18.45 -6.06 8.42
CA LEU A 248 18.20 -7.07 9.45
C LEU A 248 18.35 -8.45 8.83
N GLN A 249 19.19 -9.28 9.45
CA GLN A 249 19.36 -10.70 9.11
C GLN A 249 18.52 -11.54 10.07
N GLU A 250 17.20 -11.45 9.90
CA GLU A 250 16.22 -12.17 10.67
C GLU A 250 15.32 -12.95 9.73
N GLN A 251 14.81 -14.09 10.20
CA GLN A 251 13.82 -14.85 9.45
C GLN A 251 12.51 -14.06 9.37
N GLU A 252 11.97 -13.96 8.17
CA GLU A 252 10.71 -13.31 7.88
C GLU A 252 9.88 -14.16 6.91
N VAL A 253 8.56 -14.10 7.04
CA VAL A 253 7.63 -14.75 6.13
C VAL A 253 7.04 -13.71 5.18
N ILE A 254 7.24 -13.89 3.87
CA ILE A 254 6.51 -13.12 2.85
C ILE A 254 5.29 -13.90 2.42
N TYR A 255 4.12 -13.28 2.57
CA TYR A 255 2.87 -13.74 2.00
C TYR A 255 2.65 -13.13 0.62
N ASN A 256 2.21 -13.93 -0.33
CA ASN A 256 1.91 -13.47 -1.68
C ASN A 256 0.49 -13.87 -2.06
N LYS A 257 -0.36 -12.87 -2.31
CA LYS A 257 -1.67 -13.11 -2.93
C LYS A 257 -1.47 -13.27 -4.44
N PHE A 258 -1.78 -14.46 -4.95
CA PHE A 258 -1.63 -14.83 -6.36
C PHE A 258 -2.81 -15.70 -6.81
N GLY A 259 -3.51 -15.28 -7.87
CA GLY A 259 -4.69 -15.95 -8.38
C GLY A 259 -5.84 -16.02 -7.36
N GLY A 260 -5.96 -15.00 -6.49
CA GLY A 260 -6.91 -14.95 -5.39
C GLY A 260 -6.66 -15.99 -4.28
N LYS A 261 -5.47 -16.62 -4.26
CA LYS A 261 -5.02 -17.52 -3.20
C LYS A 261 -3.80 -16.96 -2.51
N LEU A 262 -3.60 -17.36 -1.26
CA LEU A 262 -2.46 -16.93 -0.47
C LEU A 262 -1.37 -18.01 -0.48
N PHE A 263 -0.15 -17.60 -0.80
CA PHE A 263 1.06 -18.41 -0.70
C PHE A 263 2.01 -17.74 0.30
N LYS A 264 2.92 -18.50 0.87
CA LYS A 264 3.95 -17.96 1.76
C LYS A 264 5.31 -18.56 1.43
N ARG A 265 6.37 -17.79 1.70
CA ARG A 265 7.75 -18.25 1.69
C ARG A 265 8.51 -17.64 2.85
N GLU A 266 9.59 -18.30 3.25
CA GLU A 266 10.52 -17.81 4.26
C GLU A 266 11.72 -17.16 3.57
N ILE A 267 12.22 -16.09 4.18
CA ILE A 267 13.45 -15.40 3.78
C ILE A 267 14.31 -15.15 5.02
N ASP A 268 15.64 -15.14 4.84
CA ASP A 268 16.60 -15.00 5.96
C ASP A 268 17.03 -13.55 6.24
N CYS A 269 16.38 -12.58 5.60
CA CYS A 269 16.64 -11.16 5.81
C CYS A 269 15.39 -10.34 5.53
N SER A 270 15.33 -9.14 6.08
CA SER A 270 14.22 -8.23 5.78
C SER A 270 14.12 -7.90 4.28
N PRO A 271 12.89 -7.84 3.71
CA PRO A 271 12.67 -7.38 2.35
C PRO A 271 12.75 -5.85 2.23
N PHE A 272 12.70 -5.11 3.35
CA PHE A 272 12.72 -3.65 3.40
C PHE A 272 14.16 -3.11 3.35
N ASN A 273 14.95 -3.62 2.41
CA ASN A 273 16.39 -3.38 2.31
C ASN A 273 16.77 -2.47 1.13
N VAL A 274 15.85 -1.61 0.69
CA VAL A 274 16.04 -0.65 -0.42
C VAL A 274 16.59 0.67 0.10
N VAL A 275 17.87 0.91 -0.17
CA VAL A 275 18.62 2.08 0.31
C VAL A 275 18.32 3.34 -0.50
N ALA A 276 17.95 3.17 -1.77
CA ALA A 276 17.53 4.26 -2.63
C ALA A 276 16.60 3.75 -3.72
N TRP A 277 15.74 4.63 -4.24
CA TRP A 277 14.91 4.32 -5.39
C TRP A 277 14.59 5.57 -6.21
N HIS A 278 14.32 5.37 -7.50
CA HIS A 278 13.77 6.41 -8.36
C HIS A 278 12.76 5.84 -9.36
N GLY A 279 11.74 6.62 -9.71
CA GLY A 279 10.67 6.17 -10.59
C GLY A 279 9.33 6.82 -10.30
N ASN A 280 8.30 6.35 -10.99
CA ASN A 280 6.92 6.83 -10.88
C ASN A 280 5.92 5.73 -10.46
N TYR A 281 6.43 4.57 -10.02
CA TYR A 281 5.63 3.47 -9.50
C TYR A 281 5.96 3.25 -8.02
N SER A 282 5.17 3.85 -7.14
CA SER A 282 5.45 3.88 -5.70
C SER A 282 4.16 3.96 -4.89
N PRO A 283 4.13 3.43 -3.66
CA PRO A 283 3.01 3.61 -2.75
C PRO A 283 2.78 5.10 -2.45
N PHE A 284 1.53 5.47 -2.22
CA PHE A 284 1.21 6.86 -1.87
C PHE A 284 0.02 6.93 -0.94
N LYS A 285 -0.07 8.03 -0.20
CA LYS A 285 -1.21 8.36 0.64
C LYS A 285 -1.81 9.70 0.26
N TYR A 286 -3.06 9.90 0.65
CA TYR A 286 -3.80 11.14 0.43
C TYR A 286 -4.69 11.43 1.63
N ASP A 287 -4.80 12.70 1.99
CA ASP A 287 -5.61 13.20 3.09
C ASP A 287 -6.93 13.74 2.53
N LEU A 288 -8.05 13.12 2.89
CA LEU A 288 -9.37 13.44 2.34
C LEU A 288 -9.84 14.84 2.74
N ASP A 289 -9.32 15.41 3.84
CA ASP A 289 -9.65 16.78 4.25
C ASP A 289 -9.08 17.83 3.26
N LYS A 290 -8.17 17.43 2.38
CA LYS A 290 -7.61 18.29 1.33
C LYS A 290 -8.43 18.29 0.04
N PHE A 291 -9.49 17.50 -0.03
CA PHE A 291 -10.34 17.41 -1.21
C PHE A 291 -11.03 18.75 -1.50
N ASN A 292 -10.74 19.33 -2.67
CA ASN A 292 -11.38 20.55 -3.14
C ASN A 292 -12.78 20.22 -3.70
N CYS A 293 -13.75 20.16 -2.80
CA CYS A 293 -15.12 19.81 -3.10
C CYS A 293 -15.78 20.79 -4.10
N ILE A 294 -16.31 20.24 -5.19
CA ILE A 294 -17.08 20.98 -6.20
C ILE A 294 -18.54 20.54 -6.12
N ASN A 295 -19.47 21.50 -6.21
CA ASN A 295 -20.91 21.24 -6.12
C ASN A 295 -21.71 22.36 -6.82
N SER A 296 -23.03 22.21 -6.91
CA SER A 296 -23.94 23.28 -7.31
C SER A 296 -23.90 24.42 -6.29
N VAL A 297 -23.75 25.63 -6.80
CA VAL A 297 -23.86 26.89 -6.02
C VAL A 297 -25.19 27.60 -6.29
N ASN A 298 -26.15 26.90 -6.92
CA ASN A 298 -27.46 27.44 -7.25
C ASN A 298 -28.57 26.46 -6.83
N PHE A 299 -29.08 25.65 -7.77
CA PHE A 299 -30.12 24.65 -7.53
C PHE A 299 -29.72 23.28 -8.10
N ASP A 300 -30.57 22.28 -7.92
CA ASP A 300 -30.37 20.85 -8.24
C ASP A 300 -29.25 20.15 -7.47
N HIS A 301 -29.24 18.82 -7.60
CA HIS A 301 -28.30 17.93 -6.93
C HIS A 301 -27.36 17.32 -7.98
N PRO A 302 -26.07 17.72 -8.04
CA PRO A 302 -25.12 17.14 -8.97
C PRO A 302 -24.96 15.63 -8.76
N ASP A 303 -24.65 14.94 -9.86
CA ASP A 303 -24.32 13.52 -9.79
C ASP A 303 -23.09 13.28 -8.90
N PRO A 304 -23.04 12.19 -8.13
CA PRO A 304 -21.97 11.94 -7.17
C PRO A 304 -20.60 11.69 -7.82
N SER A 305 -20.52 11.52 -9.14
CA SER A 305 -19.26 11.45 -9.88
C SER A 305 -18.40 12.70 -9.66
N ILE A 306 -19.00 13.85 -9.33
CA ILE A 306 -18.31 15.10 -8.97
C ILE A 306 -17.45 14.97 -7.70
N TYR A 307 -17.60 13.89 -6.92
CA TYR A 307 -16.80 13.61 -5.72
C TYR A 307 -15.75 12.51 -5.94
N THR A 308 -15.38 12.24 -7.19
CA THR A 308 -14.32 11.27 -7.50
C THR A 308 -12.98 11.81 -6.99
N VAL A 309 -12.29 11.00 -6.18
CA VAL A 309 -10.94 11.24 -5.64
C VAL A 309 -9.91 10.58 -6.55
#